data_AF-A0A841L2S2-F1
#
_entry.id   AF-A0A841L2S2-F1
#
_cell.length_a   1.000
_cell.length_b   1.000
_cell.length_c   1.000
_cell.angle_alpha   90.00
_cell.angle_beta   90.00
_cell.angle_gamma   90.00
#
_symmetry.space_group_name_H-M   'P 1'
#
loop_
_entity.id
_entity.type
_entity.pdbx_description
1 polymer ?
#
loop_
_entity_poly.entity_id
_entity_poly.type
_entity_poly.pdbx_seq_one_letter_code
_entity_poly.pdbx_strand_id
1 'polypeptide(L)' 'MATTRQRLEAEMHAAAAAGEFERAAKLRDELRALDFDPSEIHAQVPGAMGIGTQHPKPVRPEGWKPPKKPDPMTKGRKR' A
#
# COMPACT_ATOMS: atom_id res chain seq x y z
N MET A 1 -13.86 28.23 11.70
CA MET A 1 -14.36 27.96 10.33
C MET A 1 -14.19 26.47 10.07
N ALA A 2 -15.26 25.74 9.73
CA ALA A 2 -15.15 24.31 9.40
C ALA A 2 -14.23 24.11 8.19
N THR A 3 -13.38 23.09 8.24
CA THR A 3 -12.47 22.75 7.13
C THR A 3 -13.25 22.27 5.92
N THR A 4 -12.68 22.40 4.72
CA THR A 4 -13.32 21.97 3.46
C THR A 4 -13.77 20.51 3.52
N ARG A 5 -12.98 19.64 4.14
CA ARG A 5 -13.31 18.23 4.38
C ARG A 5 -14.57 18.05 5.24
N GLN A 6 -14.63 18.72 6.39
CA GLN A 6 -15.76 18.63 7.32
C GLN A 6 -17.07 19.08 6.68
N ARG A 7 -17.02 20.05 5.76
CA ARG A 7 -18.19 20.50 5.00
C ARG A 7 -18.69 19.42 4.04
N LEU A 8 -17.79 18.81 3.27
CA LEU A 8 -18.12 17.71 2.36
C LEU A 8 -18.69 16.48 3.10
N GLU A 9 -18.15 16.14 4.27
CA GLU A 9 -18.67 15.06 5.12
C GLU A 9 -20.10 15.37 5.58
N ALA A 10 -20.36 16.59 6.06
CA ALA A 10 -21.69 17.00 6.50
C ALA A 10 -22.71 16.99 5.35
N GLU A 11 -22.33 17.48 4.17
CA GLU A 11 -23.20 17.47 2.98
C GLU A 11 -23.48 16.05 2.47
N MET A 12 -22.48 15.16 2.52
CA MET A 12 -22.64 13.75 2.15
C MET A 12 -23.65 13.06 3.07
N HIS A 13 -23.54 13.26 4.38
CA HIS A 13 -24.46 12.71 5.36
C HIS A 13 -25.89 13.26 5.19
N ALA A 14 -26.02 14.56 4.92
CA ALA A 14 -27.32 15.19 4.64
C ALA A 14 -27.97 14.61 3.37
N ALA A 15 -27.20 14.44 2.29
CA ALA A 15 -27.66 13.82 1.05
C ALA A 15 -28.10 12.36 1.28
N ALA A 16 -27.34 11.58 2.04
CA ALA A 16 -27.70 10.20 2.38
C ALA A 16 -28.98 10.13 3.22
N ALA A 17 -29.16 11.04 4.19
CA ALA A 17 -30.37 11.12 5.01
C ALA A 17 -31.61 11.50 4.19
N ALA A 18 -31.44 12.30 3.14
CA ALA A 18 -32.48 12.66 2.19
C ALA A 18 -32.76 11.57 1.13
N GLY A 19 -31.99 10.48 1.10
CA GLY A 19 -32.10 9.42 0.09
C GLY A 19 -31.45 9.76 -1.26
N GLU A 20 -30.69 10.85 -1.35
CA GLU A 20 -29.96 11.27 -2.55
C GLU A 20 -28.62 10.53 -2.69
N PHE A 21 -28.66 9.21 -2.87
CA PHE A 21 -27.46 8.38 -2.84
C PHE A 21 -26.45 8.69 -3.96
N GLU A 22 -26.90 9.11 -5.14
CA GLU A 22 -26.03 9.55 -6.23
C GLU A 22 -25.21 10.79 -5.83
N ARG A 23 -25.84 11.74 -5.14
CA ARG A 23 -25.16 12.92 -4.65
C ARG A 23 -24.19 12.57 -3.52
N ALA A 24 -24.61 11.71 -2.60
CA ALA A 24 -23.73 11.21 -1.54
C ALA A 24 -22.52 10.46 -2.11
N ALA A 25 -22.70 9.67 -3.18
CA ALA A 25 -21.60 8.96 -3.85
C ALA A 25 -20.58 9.94 -4.46
N LYS A 26 -21.04 10.99 -5.15
CA LYS A 26 -20.15 12.03 -5.69
C LYS A 26 -19.35 12.74 -4.59
N LEU A 27 -20.00 13.13 -3.49
CA LEU A 27 -19.34 13.77 -2.35
C LEU A 27 -18.32 12.84 -1.67
N ARG A 28 -18.63 11.55 -1.58
CA ARG A 28 -17.68 10.53 -1.09
C ARG A 28 -16.46 10.43 -1.98
N ASP A 29 -16.64 10.45 -3.30
CA ASP A 29 -15.54 10.35 -4.26
C ASP A 29 -14.65 11.62 -4.22
N GLU A 30 -15.24 12.80 -4.02
CA GLU A 30 -14.51 14.05 -3.75
C GLU A 30 -13.70 14.00 -2.45
N LEU A 31 -14.31 13.48 -1.36
CA LEU A 31 -13.59 13.24 -0.10
C LEU A 31 -12.40 12.29 -0.28
N ARG A 32 -12.59 11.21 -1.05
CA ARG A 32 -11.52 10.26 -1.34
C ARG A 32 -10.40 10.91 -2.16
N ALA A 33 -10.72 11.81 -3.08
CA ALA A 33 -9.73 12.53 -3.86
C ALA A 33 -8.86 13.48 -3.02
N LEU A 34 -9.39 14.03 -1.92
CA LEU A 34 -8.63 14.85 -0.98
C LEU A 34 -7.61 14.06 -0.16
N ASP A 35 -7.89 12.78 0.10
CA ASP A 35 -6.98 11.85 0.80
C ASP A 35 -6.06 11.07 -0.12
N PHE A 36 -6.32 11.14 -1.43
CA PHE A 36 -5.57 10.36 -2.40
C PHE A 36 -4.23 11.04 -2.67
N ASP A 37 -3.14 10.44 -2.19
CA ASP A 37 -1.79 10.79 -2.60
C ASP A 37 -1.39 9.94 -3.83
N PRO A 38 -1.31 10.54 -5.04
CA PRO A 38 -0.91 9.82 -6.23
C PRO A 38 0.53 9.29 -6.16
N SER A 39 1.36 9.79 -5.22
CA SER A 39 2.72 9.30 -5.02
C SER A 39 2.77 7.88 -4.45
N GLU A 40 1.68 7.39 -3.83
CA GLU A 40 1.57 6.01 -3.35
C GLU A 40 1.32 4.99 -4.48
N ILE A 41 0.92 5.44 -5.67
CA ILE A 41 0.78 4.57 -6.85
C ILE A 41 2.10 4.52 -7.60
N HIS A 42 2.79 3.39 -7.48
CA HIS A 42 4.01 3.12 -8.23
C HIS A 42 3.76 2.22 -9.42
N ALA A 43 4.45 2.47 -10.53
CA ALA A 43 4.49 1.56 -11.66
C ALA A 43 5.00 0.19 -11.20
N GLN A 44 4.41 -0.89 -11.72
CA GLN A 44 4.88 -2.23 -11.42
C GLN A 44 6.29 -2.44 -11.98
N VAL A 45 7.21 -2.91 -11.14
CA VAL A 45 8.60 -3.18 -11.54
C VAL A 45 8.77 -4.70 -11.77
N PRO A 46 9.32 -5.13 -12.92
CA PRO A 46 9.66 -6.54 -13.15
C PRO A 46 10.52 -7.10 -12.01
N GLY A 47 10.11 -8.24 -11.43
CA GLY A 47 10.78 -8.85 -10.27
C GLY A 47 10.30 -8.35 -8.90
N ALA A 48 9.46 -7.30 -8.86
CA ALA A 48 8.72 -6.87 -7.68
C ALA A 48 7.24 -7.33 -7.69
N MET A 49 6.91 -8.27 -8.60
CA MET A 49 5.58 -8.88 -8.70
C MET A 49 5.54 -10.24 -8.01
N GLY A 50 4.57 -10.46 -7.12
CA GLY A 50 4.30 -11.78 -6.53
C GLY A 50 4.02 -11.74 -5.02
N ILE A 51 3.39 -12.81 -4.52
CA ILE A 51 3.21 -13.03 -3.08
C ILE A 51 4.60 -13.01 -2.43
N GLY A 52 4.84 -12.07 -1.51
CA GLY A 52 6.15 -11.91 -0.89
C GLY A 52 6.78 -10.53 -1.08
N THR A 53 6.47 -9.82 -2.17
CA THR A 53 7.17 -8.57 -2.53
C THR A 53 6.79 -7.38 -1.65
N GLN A 54 5.64 -7.46 -0.97
CA GLN A 54 5.23 -6.51 0.06
C GLN A 54 5.96 -6.69 1.40
N HIS A 55 6.71 -7.78 1.61
CA HIS A 55 7.38 -7.98 2.90
C HIS A 55 8.56 -7.03 3.04
N PRO A 56 8.66 -6.29 4.15
CA PRO A 56 9.81 -5.43 4.41
C PRO A 56 11.09 -6.28 4.47
N LYS A 57 12.11 -5.89 3.73
CA LYS A 57 13.44 -6.51 3.85
C LYS A 57 14.09 -6.00 5.14
N PRO A 58 14.43 -6.87 6.11
CA PRO A 58 15.12 -6.42 7.32
C PRO A 58 16.47 -5.79 6.98
N VAL A 59 16.71 -4.59 7.50
CA VAL A 59 17.98 -3.88 7.35
C VAL A 59 19.02 -4.57 8.22
N ARG A 60 20.15 -4.95 7.62
CA ARG A 60 21.27 -5.54 8.36
C ARG A 60 22.07 -4.42 9.04
N PRO A 61 22.55 -4.62 10.27
CA PRO A 61 23.41 -3.64 10.93
C PRO A 61 24.73 -3.46 10.17
N GLU A 62 25.35 -2.30 10.34
CA GLU A 62 26.63 -1.96 9.73
C GLU A 62 27.71 -3.00 10.09
N GLY A 63 28.49 -3.45 9.11
CA GLY A 63 29.51 -4.48 9.30
C GLY A 63 29.00 -5.93 9.42
N TRP A 64 27.70 -6.20 9.31
CA TRP A 64 27.18 -7.58 9.33
C TRP A 64 27.74 -8.42 8.17
N LYS A 65 28.34 -9.57 8.50
CA LYS A 65 28.82 -10.56 7.52
C LYS A 65 28.01 -11.84 7.63
N PRO A 66 27.46 -12.37 6.52
CA PRO A 66 26.76 -13.65 6.54
C PRO A 66 27.73 -14.78 6.95
N PRO A 67 27.26 -15.77 7.73
CA PRO A 67 28.08 -16.94 8.05
C PRO A 67 28.45 -17.71 6.79
N LYS A 68 29.60 -18.39 6.83
CA LYS A 68 30.03 -19.25 5.72
C LYS A 68 29.00 -20.36 5.54
N LYS A 69 28.57 -20.58 4.30
CA LYS A 69 27.68 -21.70 3.95
C LYS A 69 28.35 -23.01 4.38
N PRO A 70 27.65 -23.90 5.09
CA PRO A 70 28.19 -25.22 5.42
C PRO A 70 28.55 -25.99 4.15
N ASP A 71 29.58 -26.85 4.23
CA ASP A 71 29.91 -27.73 3.10
C ASP A 71 28.67 -28.60 2.81
N PRO A 72 28.19 -28.65 1.56
CA PRO A 72 27.02 -29.45 1.19
C PRO A 72 27.23 -30.95 1.37
N MET A 73 28.45 -31.41 1.73
CA MET A 73 28.81 -32.82 1.91
C MET A 73 28.50 -33.68 0.68
N THR A 74 28.44 -33.05 -0.51
CA THR A 74 27.99 -33.69 -1.77
C THR A 74 29.15 -34.00 -2.73
N LYS A 75 30.40 -33.87 -2.29
CA LYS A 75 31.58 -34.25 -3.08
C LYS A 75 31.60 -35.78 -3.28
N GLY A 76 31.71 -36.24 -4.52
CA GLY A 76 31.95 -37.66 -4.85
C GLY A 76 30.77 -38.47 -5.37
N ARG A 77 29.54 -37.92 -5.46
CA ARG A 77 28.42 -38.59 -6.13
C ARG A 77 28.50 -38.36 -7.65
N LYS A 78 28.92 -39.38 -8.39
CA LYS A 78 28.71 -39.43 -9.85
C LYS A 78 27.20 -39.55 -10.12
N ARG A 79 26.72 -38.88 -11.16
CA ARG A 79 25.35 -39.06 -11.68
C ARG A 79 25.19 -40.47 -12.25
#